data_AF-A0A6P7SDR9-F1
#
_entry.id   AF-A0A6P7SDR9-F1
#
_cell.length_a   1.000
_cell.length_b   1.000
_cell.length_c   1.000
_cell.angle_alpha   90.00
_cell.angle_beta   90.00
_cell.angle_gamma   90.00
#
_symmetry.space_group_name_H-M   'P 1'
#
loop_
_entity.id
_entity.type
_entity.pdbx_description
1 polymer ?
#
loop_
_entity_poly.entity_id
_entity_poly.type
_entity_poly.pdbx_seq_one_letter_code
_entity_poly.pdbx_strand_id
1 'polypeptide(L)'
;MSVRTLSLLCIICCQCIFAVQDESLEKVSPCRNETLKPKVNTANIMIKSESTTNLSYFSQSSECWKCKLRLKARINPGTTCSLRVDSRWPVHFKVTDEEGDLCQETTFHFKESGIYNLLIYNRTHCSQELTNNPTDILIPIYVSIAVVFVIILLRYAFYFKRSVTFRRIIARFSQEKLIEADLGSPDSINPTDDNESLRSRVLVRERLKSLDAFRGISIVDMIFVNCGGGEYWFFKHSTWNGITFADLVFPWFVFIMGTSMAYSFRSMMRKEIKKHTIIGKIIWRTLVLFFLGIIINTINIHNIELKDIRIPGVLQRIAVTYFVVSIAHMFSARPADSHQFVWWSPIQDIVNYWLDWVVALSLLIIYLCVTFCLPVPGCPTGYLGPGGLSDYGKHKNCTGGAAGYIDRQVFGKSHMYPRGTYREIYHTHQSFDPEGLLGTLTSCVICFLGLQAGKIFLMFRMHSERVKRFCIWGVVIGAIALGLSEASKDEGIIPLNKNLWSVSFIFAAASLAFFVLALCYLAIDVGNIWSGIPFTWAGMNAIALYMGHEIFVCKFPIYWKIESNHVSHYLMNLWGATFWFLIAAFMHYKELYISI
;
A
#
# COMPACT_ATOMS: atom_id res chain seq x y z
N MET A 1 -7.54 33.36 -3.10
CA MET A 1 -6.47 33.89 -3.99
C MET A 1 -6.77 33.46 -5.41
N SER A 2 -6.60 34.40 -6.35
CA SER A 2 -7.19 34.46 -7.69
C SER A 2 -6.75 33.36 -8.68
N VAL A 3 -7.65 33.07 -9.62
CA VAL A 3 -7.70 32.05 -10.71
C VAL A 3 -6.62 32.23 -11.80
N ARG A 4 -5.49 32.91 -11.51
CA ARG A 4 -4.47 33.25 -12.53
C ARG A 4 -3.21 32.36 -12.55
N THR A 5 -3.21 31.23 -11.84
CA THR A 5 -2.03 30.33 -11.77
C THR A 5 -2.17 29.04 -12.60
N LEU A 6 -3.21 28.89 -13.43
CA LEU A 6 -3.45 27.67 -14.22
C LEU A 6 -2.79 27.66 -15.62
N SER A 7 -2.17 28.75 -16.06
CA SER A 7 -1.76 28.92 -17.47
C SER A 7 -0.28 28.59 -17.77
N LEU A 8 0.49 28.07 -16.80
CA LEU A 8 1.93 27.82 -16.98
C LEU A 8 2.34 26.32 -16.94
N LEU A 9 1.38 25.40 -16.95
CA LEU A 9 1.65 23.94 -16.94
C LEU A 9 1.67 23.26 -18.31
N CYS A 10 1.55 24.03 -19.39
CA CYS A 10 1.81 23.54 -20.74
C CYS A 10 3.28 23.74 -21.08
N ILE A 11 3.91 22.69 -21.62
CA ILE A 11 5.32 22.58 -22.05
C ILE A 11 6.22 21.99 -20.95
N ILE A 12 6.24 20.65 -20.88
CA ILE A 12 7.44 19.78 -20.95
C ILE A 12 6.91 18.36 -21.22
N CYS A 13 6.90 18.02 -22.51
CA CYS A 13 6.60 16.70 -23.02
C CYS A 13 7.94 16.01 -23.30
N CYS A 14 8.32 15.01 -22.50
CA CYS A 14 9.37 14.08 -22.86
C CYS A 14 9.16 12.74 -22.14
N GLN A 15 9.56 11.68 -22.83
CA GLN A 15 9.18 10.27 -22.67
C GLN A 15 9.26 9.75 -21.24
N CYS A 16 8.16 9.16 -20.76
CA CYS A 16 8.18 8.18 -19.68
C CYS A 16 7.27 7.01 -20.02
N ILE A 17 7.78 6.22 -20.97
CA ILE A 17 7.37 4.84 -21.08
C ILE A 17 8.13 4.13 -19.96
N PHE A 18 7.42 3.59 -18.96
CA PHE A 18 7.86 2.35 -18.33
C PHE A 18 7.89 1.32 -19.45
N ALA A 19 9.00 1.31 -20.20
CA ALA A 19 9.25 0.40 -21.29
C ALA A 19 9.63 -0.93 -20.65
N VAL A 20 8.67 -1.58 -20.02
CA VAL A 20 8.61 -3.04 -20.14
C VAL A 20 8.11 -3.24 -21.56
N GLN A 21 9.08 -3.30 -22.47
CA GLN A 21 8.85 -3.67 -23.85
C GLN A 21 8.00 -4.93 -23.86
N ASP A 22 6.89 -4.85 -24.59
CA ASP A 22 6.00 -5.96 -24.87
C ASP A 22 6.78 -6.98 -25.72
N GLU A 23 7.63 -7.79 -25.08
CA GLU A 23 8.21 -9.01 -25.67
C GLU A 23 7.15 -10.12 -25.57
N SER A 24 5.98 -9.88 -26.18
CA SER A 24 4.87 -10.84 -26.31
C SER A 24 5.08 -11.84 -27.46
N LEU A 25 6.30 -11.99 -27.96
CA LEU A 25 6.68 -13.06 -28.87
C LEU A 25 7.74 -13.92 -28.20
N GLU A 26 7.42 -15.22 -28.07
CA GLU A 26 8.34 -16.31 -27.73
C GLU A 26 9.61 -16.24 -28.59
N LYS A 27 10.59 -15.45 -28.17
CA LYS A 27 11.94 -15.57 -28.69
C LYS A 27 12.68 -16.48 -27.73
N VAL A 28 12.88 -17.72 -28.17
CA VAL A 28 14.01 -18.54 -27.69
C VAL A 28 15.21 -17.61 -27.71
N SER A 29 15.78 -17.33 -26.54
CA SER A 29 16.86 -16.36 -26.44
C SER A 29 18.03 -16.90 -27.25
N PRO A 30 18.52 -16.18 -28.26
CA PRO A 30 19.68 -16.64 -29.02
C PRO A 30 20.85 -16.76 -28.05
N CYS A 31 21.47 -17.94 -28.00
CA CYS A 31 22.65 -18.14 -27.17
C CYS A 31 23.75 -17.18 -27.59
N ARG A 32 24.23 -16.38 -26.62
CA ARG A 32 25.36 -15.47 -26.83
C ARG A 32 26.57 -16.04 -26.12
N ASN A 33 27.73 -15.93 -26.77
CA ASN A 33 29.01 -16.37 -26.21
C ASN A 33 29.64 -15.30 -25.29
N GLU A 34 29.02 -14.13 -25.15
CA GLU A 34 29.54 -13.01 -24.36
C GLU A 34 28.78 -12.83 -23.03
N THR A 35 29.48 -12.35 -22.00
CA THR A 35 28.84 -11.90 -20.75
C THR A 35 27.90 -10.73 -21.03
N LEU A 36 26.62 -10.96 -20.79
CA LEU A 36 25.58 -9.97 -21.00
C LEU A 36 25.73 -8.81 -20.01
N LYS A 37 25.56 -7.57 -20.50
CA LYS A 37 25.53 -6.38 -19.62
C LYS A 37 24.55 -6.59 -18.46
N PRO A 38 24.93 -6.23 -17.21
CA PRO A 38 24.05 -6.38 -16.07
C PRO A 38 22.80 -5.51 -16.26
N LYS A 39 21.64 -6.08 -15.93
CA LYS A 39 20.35 -5.40 -15.87
C LYS A 39 19.79 -5.59 -14.47
N VAL A 40 19.15 -4.56 -13.92
CA VAL A 40 18.49 -4.62 -12.61
C VAL A 40 17.56 -5.83 -12.54
N ASN A 41 17.52 -6.51 -11.39
CA ASN A 41 16.71 -7.69 -11.15
C ASN A 41 17.06 -8.91 -12.03
N THR A 42 18.30 -8.97 -12.56
CA THR A 42 18.77 -10.14 -13.33
C THR A 42 20.10 -10.69 -12.84
N ALA A 43 20.28 -11.99 -13.04
CA ALA A 43 21.55 -12.68 -12.91
C ALA A 43 21.92 -13.33 -14.25
N ASN A 44 23.21 -13.58 -14.45
CA ASN A 44 23.72 -14.23 -15.65
C ASN A 44 24.11 -15.68 -15.31
N ILE A 45 23.63 -16.63 -16.09
CA ILE A 45 24.05 -18.03 -16.04
C ILE A 45 24.87 -18.32 -17.29
N MET A 46 26.02 -18.95 -17.10
CA MET A 46 26.86 -19.48 -18.16
C MET A 46 26.75 -21.01 -18.15
N ILE A 47 26.24 -21.54 -19.25
CA ILE A 47 26.06 -22.99 -19.45
C ILE A 47 27.05 -23.42 -20.52
N LYS A 48 28.01 -24.27 -20.15
CA LYS A 48 28.99 -24.84 -21.08
C LYS A 48 28.52 -26.21 -21.55
N SER A 49 28.34 -26.38 -22.86
CA SER A 49 28.00 -27.70 -23.41
C SER A 49 29.27 -28.49 -23.66
N GLU A 50 29.53 -29.49 -22.81
CA GLU A 50 30.57 -30.52 -23.04
C GLU A 50 30.00 -31.77 -23.74
N SER A 51 28.68 -31.79 -24.01
CA SER A 51 28.01 -32.89 -24.71
C SER A 51 28.18 -32.79 -26.24
N THR A 52 28.08 -33.94 -26.92
CA THR A 52 28.09 -34.06 -28.38
C THR A 52 26.75 -33.68 -29.04
N THR A 53 25.71 -33.49 -28.24
CA THR A 53 24.31 -33.29 -28.63
C THR A 53 23.77 -31.92 -28.18
N ASN A 54 22.61 -31.52 -28.72
CA ASN A 54 22.02 -30.21 -28.42
C ASN A 54 21.35 -30.20 -27.04
N LEU A 55 21.77 -29.27 -26.18
CA LEU A 55 21.15 -29.12 -24.86
C LEU A 55 19.95 -28.16 -24.94
N SER A 56 18.88 -28.50 -24.23
CA SER A 56 17.70 -27.66 -24.08
C SER A 56 17.56 -27.20 -22.63
N TYR A 57 17.57 -25.88 -22.43
CA TYR A 57 17.39 -25.27 -21.11
C TYR A 57 15.94 -24.81 -20.94
N PHE A 58 15.26 -25.41 -19.97
CA PHE A 58 13.91 -25.06 -19.57
C PHE A 58 13.94 -24.33 -18.23
N SER A 59 13.17 -23.25 -18.10
CA SER A 59 13.00 -22.59 -16.81
C SER A 59 11.66 -21.90 -16.65
N GLN A 60 11.27 -21.71 -15.39
CA GLN A 60 10.10 -20.95 -14.97
C GLN A 60 10.30 -20.36 -13.57
N SER A 61 9.75 -19.17 -13.32
CA SER A 61 9.78 -18.54 -11.99
C SER A 61 8.92 -19.32 -10.99
N SER A 62 9.37 -19.41 -9.73
CA SER A 62 8.59 -20.00 -8.63
C SER A 62 7.32 -19.23 -8.30
N GLU A 63 7.23 -17.96 -8.71
CA GLU A 63 6.00 -17.17 -8.58
C GLU A 63 4.88 -17.64 -9.52
N CYS A 64 5.19 -18.48 -10.51
CA CYS A 64 4.19 -19.03 -11.42
C CYS A 64 3.63 -20.34 -10.84
N TRP A 65 2.53 -20.21 -10.07
CA TRP A 65 1.89 -21.34 -9.43
C TRP A 65 1.27 -22.31 -10.44
N LYS A 66 1.62 -23.60 -10.31
CA LYS A 66 1.20 -24.72 -11.18
C LYS A 66 1.49 -24.47 -12.67
N CYS A 67 2.62 -23.85 -12.99
CA CYS A 67 3.04 -23.62 -14.37
C CYS A 67 3.98 -24.72 -14.88
N LYS A 68 3.89 -25.07 -16.17
CA LYS A 68 4.87 -25.97 -16.81
C LYS A 68 6.18 -25.21 -17.08
N LEU A 69 7.31 -25.91 -16.95
CA LEU A 69 8.60 -25.40 -17.40
C LEU A 69 8.57 -25.11 -18.91
N ARG A 70 9.21 -24.02 -19.34
CA ARG A 70 9.23 -23.58 -20.74
C ARG A 70 10.64 -23.52 -21.29
N LEU A 71 10.80 -23.87 -22.55
CA LEU A 71 12.08 -23.79 -23.26
C LEU A 71 12.51 -22.33 -23.38
N LYS A 72 13.68 -22.00 -22.85
CA LYS A 72 14.26 -20.64 -22.94
C LYS A 72 15.39 -20.55 -23.94
N ALA A 73 16.21 -21.60 -24.06
CA ALA A 73 17.38 -21.63 -24.93
C ALA A 73 17.71 -23.04 -25.43
N ARG A 74 18.30 -23.11 -26.62
CA ARG A 74 18.92 -24.32 -27.19
C ARG A 74 20.42 -24.04 -27.35
N ILE A 75 21.25 -24.95 -26.86
CA ILE A 75 22.70 -24.78 -26.77
C ILE A 75 23.34 -25.84 -27.67
N ASN A 76 24.15 -25.38 -28.62
CA ASN A 76 24.84 -26.26 -29.56
C ASN A 76 26.06 -26.93 -28.89
N PRO A 77 26.49 -28.11 -29.37
CA PRO A 77 27.66 -28.82 -28.86
C PRO A 77 28.92 -27.94 -28.85
N GLY A 78 29.70 -28.00 -27.78
CA GLY A 78 30.97 -27.27 -27.66
C GLY A 78 30.87 -25.75 -27.51
N THR A 79 29.66 -25.18 -27.42
CA THR A 79 29.47 -23.73 -27.21
C THR A 79 29.15 -23.41 -25.75
N THR A 80 29.49 -22.18 -25.33
CA THR A 80 29.09 -21.64 -24.03
C THR A 80 27.96 -20.65 -24.24
N CYS A 81 26.82 -20.88 -23.59
CA CYS A 81 25.65 -20.03 -23.71
C CYS A 81 25.47 -19.19 -22.44
N SER A 82 25.46 -17.86 -22.59
CA SER A 82 25.08 -16.94 -21.52
C SER A 82 23.59 -16.63 -21.58
N LEU A 83 22.89 -16.82 -20.46
CA LEU A 83 21.46 -16.57 -20.32
C LEU A 83 21.20 -15.64 -19.14
N ARG A 84 20.22 -14.75 -19.32
CA ARG A 84 19.69 -13.94 -18.22
C ARG A 84 18.58 -14.69 -17.53
N VAL A 85 18.62 -14.70 -16.21
CA VAL A 85 17.56 -15.20 -15.35
C VAL A 85 17.10 -14.13 -14.38
N ASP A 86 15.85 -14.25 -13.94
CA ASP A 86 15.28 -13.37 -12.93
C ASP A 86 15.94 -13.63 -11.57
N SER A 87 16.36 -12.57 -10.88
CA SER A 87 16.94 -12.66 -9.53
C SER A 87 15.95 -12.31 -8.41
N ARG A 88 14.74 -11.84 -8.75
CA ARG A 88 13.71 -11.44 -7.77
C ARG A 88 13.19 -12.62 -6.97
N TRP A 89 13.06 -13.76 -7.64
CA TRP A 89 12.41 -14.95 -7.13
C TRP A 89 13.24 -16.20 -7.45
N PRO A 90 13.09 -17.30 -6.69
CA PRO A 90 13.65 -18.58 -7.08
C PRO A 90 13.17 -19.00 -8.48
N VAL A 91 14.05 -19.67 -9.21
CA VAL A 91 13.76 -20.17 -10.56
C VAL A 91 13.82 -21.69 -10.54
N HIS A 92 12.75 -22.33 -11.01
CA HIS A 92 12.73 -23.75 -11.34
C HIS A 92 13.34 -23.91 -12.73
N PHE A 93 14.33 -24.77 -12.86
CA PHE A 93 14.92 -25.05 -14.16
C PHE A 93 15.29 -26.52 -14.31
N LYS A 94 15.41 -26.91 -15.58
CA LYS A 94 15.72 -28.27 -16.02
C LYS A 94 16.55 -28.20 -17.29
N VAL A 95 17.56 -29.07 -17.39
CA VAL A 95 18.37 -29.20 -18.61
C VAL A 95 18.20 -30.60 -19.14
N THR A 96 17.86 -30.70 -20.42
CA THR A 96 17.65 -31.97 -21.09
C THR A 96 18.51 -32.05 -22.33
N ASP A 97 18.87 -33.28 -22.67
CA ASP A 97 19.48 -33.68 -23.92
C ASP A 97 18.44 -34.39 -24.81
N GLU A 98 18.85 -34.80 -26.00
CA GLU A 98 18.07 -35.69 -26.88
C GLU A 98 17.83 -37.07 -26.25
N GLU A 99 18.72 -37.54 -25.37
CA GLU A 99 18.65 -38.84 -24.69
C GLU A 99 17.86 -38.82 -23.37
N GLY A 100 17.46 -37.65 -22.88
CA GLY A 100 16.71 -37.50 -21.63
C GLY A 100 17.20 -36.38 -20.72
N ASP A 101 16.89 -36.47 -19.44
CA ASP A 101 17.16 -35.42 -18.47
C ASP A 101 18.63 -35.46 -18.01
N LEU A 102 19.34 -34.34 -18.14
CA LEU A 102 20.72 -34.20 -17.64
C LEU A 102 20.76 -33.60 -16.23
N CYS A 103 19.84 -32.69 -15.95
CA CYS A 103 19.59 -32.15 -14.62
C CYS A 103 18.14 -32.46 -14.25
N GLN A 104 17.92 -33.05 -13.08
CA GLN A 104 16.57 -33.07 -12.50
C GLN A 104 16.07 -31.64 -12.25
N GLU A 105 14.75 -31.49 -12.13
CA GLU A 105 14.12 -30.21 -11.83
C GLU A 105 14.63 -29.68 -10.50
N THR A 106 15.37 -28.57 -10.56
CA THR A 106 16.02 -27.95 -9.40
C THR A 106 15.53 -26.53 -9.23
N THR A 107 15.47 -26.08 -7.98
CA THR A 107 15.05 -24.72 -7.62
C THR A 107 16.23 -23.98 -7.05
N PHE A 108 16.59 -22.84 -7.65
CA PHE A 108 17.71 -22.04 -7.18
C PHE A 108 17.36 -20.55 -7.15
N HIS A 109 17.81 -19.85 -6.11
CA HIS A 109 17.64 -18.41 -5.99
C HIS A 109 18.92 -17.69 -6.42
N PHE A 110 18.89 -17.13 -7.63
CA PHE A 110 20.01 -16.39 -8.18
C PHE A 110 20.10 -15.00 -7.54
N LYS A 111 21.24 -14.68 -6.93
CA LYS A 111 21.55 -13.32 -6.47
C LYS A 111 21.75 -12.37 -7.64
N GLU A 112 21.25 -11.15 -7.50
CA GLU A 112 21.33 -10.12 -8.53
C GLU A 112 22.78 -9.78 -8.91
N SER A 113 23.00 -9.50 -10.20
CA SER A 113 24.34 -9.25 -10.76
C SER A 113 25.33 -10.41 -10.53
N GLY A 114 24.86 -11.56 -10.05
CA GLY A 114 25.64 -12.77 -9.92
C GLY A 114 25.91 -13.39 -11.29
N ILE A 115 27.14 -13.88 -11.46
CA ILE A 115 27.56 -14.67 -12.63
C ILE A 115 27.74 -16.10 -12.13
N TYR A 116 26.89 -16.99 -12.62
CA TYR A 116 26.85 -18.39 -12.21
C TYR A 116 27.32 -19.29 -13.35
N ASN A 117 28.22 -20.23 -13.04
CA ASN A 117 28.54 -21.34 -13.92
C ASN A 117 27.63 -22.53 -13.57
N LEU A 118 26.88 -23.01 -14.56
CA LEU A 118 26.09 -24.23 -14.39
C LEU A 118 26.95 -25.43 -14.78
N LEU A 119 27.38 -26.20 -13.78
CA LEU A 119 28.16 -27.41 -13.97
C LEU A 119 27.24 -28.63 -13.92
N ILE A 120 27.31 -29.48 -14.94
CA ILE A 120 26.47 -30.67 -15.09
C ILE A 120 27.27 -31.88 -14.62
N TYR A 121 26.86 -32.48 -13.49
CA TYR A 121 27.54 -33.64 -12.90
C TYR A 121 26.66 -34.90 -13.05
N ASN A 122 27.23 -35.94 -13.68
CA ASN A 122 26.72 -37.32 -13.63
C ASN A 122 25.23 -37.52 -14.02
N ARG A 123 24.79 -36.88 -15.13
CA ARG A 123 23.45 -36.99 -15.77
C ARG A 123 22.22 -36.89 -14.83
N THR A 124 22.37 -36.34 -13.64
CA THR A 124 21.27 -36.26 -12.65
C THR A 124 21.29 -34.98 -11.83
N HIS A 125 22.48 -34.47 -11.49
CA HIS A 125 22.64 -33.29 -10.63
C HIS A 125 23.44 -32.19 -11.30
N CYS A 126 22.98 -30.96 -11.13
CA CYS A 126 23.65 -29.78 -11.64
C CYS A 126 23.90 -28.80 -10.51
N SER A 127 25.14 -28.33 -10.39
CA SER A 127 25.53 -27.37 -9.36
C SER A 127 25.74 -25.99 -9.99
N GLN A 128 25.48 -24.95 -9.21
CA GLN A 128 25.65 -23.56 -9.62
C GLN A 128 26.83 -23.00 -8.84
N GLU A 129 27.97 -22.82 -9.51
CA GLU A 129 29.13 -22.16 -8.90
C GLU A 129 29.07 -20.66 -9.17
N LEU A 130 29.19 -19.88 -8.10
CA LEU A 130 29.18 -18.43 -8.17
C LEU A 130 30.60 -17.94 -8.46
N THR A 131 30.77 -17.26 -9.60
CA THR A 131 32.08 -16.81 -10.08
C THR A 131 32.47 -15.43 -9.52
N ASN A 132 31.49 -14.63 -9.06
CA ASN A 132 31.71 -13.28 -8.56
C ASN A 132 31.14 -13.07 -7.15
N ASN A 133 31.60 -12.05 -6.43
CA ASN A 133 31.00 -11.62 -5.18
C ASN A 133 29.90 -10.57 -5.48
N PRO A 134 28.59 -10.94 -5.49
CA PRO A 134 27.53 -9.98 -5.72
C PRO A 134 27.44 -9.00 -4.57
N THR A 135 27.26 -7.72 -4.89
CA THR A 135 27.02 -6.66 -3.90
C THR A 135 25.66 -6.86 -3.22
N ASP A 136 25.59 -6.70 -1.91
CA ASP A 136 24.32 -6.74 -1.19
C ASP A 136 23.44 -5.55 -1.60
N ILE A 137 22.28 -5.86 -2.14
CA ILE A 137 21.30 -4.91 -2.67
C ILE A 137 20.72 -4.06 -1.52
N LEU A 138 20.71 -4.56 -0.28
CA LEU A 138 20.06 -3.92 0.87
C LEU A 138 20.90 -2.83 1.55
N ILE A 139 22.17 -2.66 1.17
CA ILE A 139 23.08 -1.65 1.76
C ILE A 139 22.45 -0.24 1.86
N PRO A 140 21.82 0.32 0.81
CA PRO A 140 21.24 1.67 0.88
C PRO A 140 20.12 1.80 1.92
N ILE A 141 19.38 0.71 2.16
CA ILE A 141 18.29 0.68 3.12
C ILE A 141 18.86 0.66 4.53
N TYR A 142 19.86 -0.18 4.80
CA TYR A 142 20.55 -0.18 6.09
C TYR A 142 21.17 1.17 6.42
N VAL A 143 21.80 1.82 5.43
CA VAL A 143 22.32 3.18 5.57
C VAL A 143 21.20 4.17 5.90
N SER A 144 20.06 4.11 5.20
CA SER A 144 18.91 4.99 5.47
C SER A 144 18.36 4.80 6.89
N ILE A 145 18.22 3.55 7.35
CA ILE A 145 17.78 3.22 8.70
C ILE A 145 18.77 3.74 9.74
N ALA A 146 20.08 3.56 9.50
CA ALA A 146 21.12 4.07 10.39
C ALA A 146 21.08 5.60 10.48
N VAL A 147 20.88 6.30 9.37
CA VAL A 147 20.73 7.78 9.35
C VAL A 147 19.52 8.22 10.16
N VAL A 148 18.35 7.58 9.97
CA VAL A 148 17.15 7.88 10.74
C VAL A 148 17.37 7.61 12.24
N PHE A 149 18.02 6.51 12.59
CA PHE A 149 18.35 6.16 13.96
C PHE A 149 19.27 7.21 14.60
N VAL A 150 20.31 7.65 13.89
CA VAL A 150 21.20 8.74 14.33
C VAL A 150 20.43 10.03 14.52
N ILE A 151 19.53 10.40 13.61
CA ILE A 151 18.67 11.60 13.76
C ILE A 151 17.81 11.50 15.02
N ILE A 152 17.20 10.34 15.29
CA ILE A 152 16.39 10.10 16.49
C ILE A 152 17.25 10.24 17.77
N LEU A 153 18.44 9.62 17.79
CA LEU A 153 19.37 9.72 18.90
C LEU A 153 19.83 11.16 19.15
N LEU A 154 20.18 11.90 18.10
CA LEU A 154 20.56 13.31 18.19
C LEU A 154 19.42 14.16 18.73
N ARG A 155 18.18 13.90 18.29
CA ARG A 155 17.00 14.61 18.80
C ARG A 155 16.76 14.31 20.28
N TYR A 156 16.90 13.06 20.69
CA TYR A 156 16.77 12.66 22.10
C TYR A 156 17.88 13.26 22.97
N ALA A 157 19.13 13.26 22.49
CA ALA A 157 20.26 13.90 23.17
C ALA A 157 20.05 15.41 23.31
N PHE A 158 19.55 16.09 22.27
CA PHE A 158 19.21 17.51 22.31
C PHE A 158 18.05 17.79 23.28
N TYR A 159 17.01 16.96 23.28
CA TYR A 159 15.90 17.04 24.23
C TYR A 159 16.37 16.86 25.68
N PHE A 160 17.22 15.87 25.94
CA PHE A 160 17.81 15.62 27.26
C PHE A 160 18.69 16.79 27.71
N LYS A 161 19.56 17.30 26.83
CA LYS A 161 20.40 18.47 27.12
C LYS A 161 19.55 19.71 27.42
N ARG A 162 18.48 19.96 26.65
CA ARG A 162 17.53 21.05 26.89
C ARG A 162 16.78 20.88 28.22
N SER A 163 16.38 19.65 28.58
CA SER A 163 15.73 19.34 29.87
C SER A 163 16.67 19.57 31.07
N VAL A 164 17.95 19.22 30.95
CA VAL A 164 18.96 19.44 32.00
C VAL A 164 19.31 20.93 32.12
N THR A 165 19.50 21.65 31.01
CA THR A 165 19.73 23.10 31.02
C THR A 165 18.54 23.86 31.59
N PHE A 166 17.31 23.46 31.26
CA PHE A 166 16.09 24.06 31.81
C PHE A 166 15.96 23.82 33.32
N ARG A 167 16.29 22.60 33.79
CA ARG A 167 16.38 22.31 35.24
C ARG A 167 17.44 23.16 35.94
N ARG A 168 18.60 23.41 35.32
CA ARG A 168 19.64 24.31 35.86
C ARG A 168 19.20 25.77 35.90
N ILE A 169 18.44 26.24 34.92
CA ILE A 169 17.89 27.61 34.88
C ILE A 169 16.82 27.78 35.97
N ILE A 170 15.91 26.83 36.13
CA ILE A 170 14.91 26.84 37.22
C ILE A 170 15.60 26.78 38.59
N ALA A 171 16.64 25.96 38.76
CA ALA A 171 17.40 25.91 40.00
C ALA A 171 18.07 27.25 40.33
N ARG A 172 18.61 27.97 39.33
CA ARG A 172 19.15 29.33 39.50
C ARG A 172 18.07 30.35 39.88
N PHE A 173 16.91 30.28 39.23
CA PHE A 173 15.77 31.19 39.50
C PHE A 173 15.17 30.95 40.90
N SER A 174 15.19 29.70 41.37
CA SER A 174 14.80 29.35 42.74
C SER A 174 15.79 29.88 43.79
N GLN A 175 17.06 30.04 43.42
CA GLN A 175 18.12 30.52 44.31
C GLN A 175 18.11 32.05 44.41
N GLU A 176 17.78 32.78 43.34
CA GLU A 176 17.51 34.22 43.38
C GLU A 176 16.30 34.58 44.26
N LYS A 177 15.20 33.82 44.16
CA LYS A 177 14.02 34.01 45.03
C LYS A 177 14.26 33.73 46.52
N LEU A 178 15.26 32.91 46.86
CA LEU A 178 15.66 32.65 48.25
C LEU A 178 16.54 33.77 48.82
N ILE A 179 17.27 34.50 47.97
CA ILE A 179 18.10 35.66 48.38
C ILE A 179 17.22 36.90 48.57
N GLU A 180 16.13 37.03 47.80
CA GLU A 180 15.17 38.14 47.92
C GLU A 180 14.21 38.00 49.11
N ALA A 181 14.14 36.82 49.74
CA ALA A 181 13.27 36.53 50.89
C ALA A 181 13.91 36.84 52.26
N ASP A 182 15.20 37.20 52.30
CA ASP A 182 15.97 37.46 53.55
C ASP A 182 16.14 38.96 53.87
N LEU A 183 15.54 39.86 53.09
CA LEU A 183 15.48 41.30 53.37
C LEU A 183 14.02 41.70 53.60
N GLY A 184 13.65 41.87 54.88
CA GLY A 184 12.28 42.03 55.32
C GLY A 184 11.65 43.43 55.15
N SER A 185 10.31 43.40 55.30
CA SER A 185 9.36 44.44 55.76
C SER A 185 8.87 45.51 54.76
N PRO A 186 7.72 46.18 55.03
CA PRO A 186 6.41 45.66 55.48
C PRO A 186 5.21 46.31 54.73
N ASP A 187 4.00 45.80 55.00
CA ASP A 187 2.67 46.44 54.89
C ASP A 187 2.11 46.92 53.54
N SER A 188 1.00 46.32 53.11
CA SER A 188 -0.33 46.97 53.19
C SER A 188 -1.45 46.08 52.65
N ILE A 189 -2.56 46.13 53.39
CA ILE A 189 -3.85 45.49 53.14
C ILE A 189 -4.55 46.19 51.96
N ASN A 190 -5.17 45.42 51.06
CA ASN A 190 -6.49 45.74 50.48
C ASN A 190 -7.11 44.51 49.79
N PRO A 191 -8.39 44.17 50.09
CA PRO A 191 -9.14 43.14 49.39
C PRO A 191 -10.03 43.79 48.32
N THR A 192 -9.87 43.38 47.06
CA THR A 192 -10.94 43.29 46.03
C THR A 192 -10.28 43.12 44.67
N ASP A 193 -10.40 41.93 44.09
CA ASP A 193 -10.70 41.76 42.66
C ASP A 193 -10.98 40.27 42.37
N ASP A 194 -12.21 39.86 42.68
CA ASP A 194 -12.81 38.64 42.15
C ASP A 194 -13.08 38.84 40.66
N ASN A 195 -12.06 38.61 39.81
CA ASN A 195 -12.26 38.57 38.36
C ASN A 195 -11.37 37.56 37.62
N GLU A 196 -10.90 36.51 38.30
CA GLU A 196 -9.98 35.53 37.70
C GLU A 196 -10.57 34.12 37.42
N SER A 197 -11.89 33.90 37.54
CA SER A 197 -12.46 32.55 37.39
C SER A 197 -13.43 32.35 36.21
N LEU A 198 -13.72 33.36 35.40
CA LEU A 198 -14.63 33.23 34.24
C LEU A 198 -13.95 33.08 32.88
N ARG A 199 -12.69 32.66 32.83
CA ARG A 199 -12.10 32.08 31.61
C ARG A 199 -12.33 30.59 31.64
N SER A 200 -13.59 30.19 31.45
CA SER A 200 -13.94 28.84 31.04
C SER A 200 -13.03 28.50 29.85
N ARG A 201 -12.00 27.68 30.11
CA ARG A 201 -11.22 27.03 29.08
C ARG A 201 -12.24 26.25 28.27
N VAL A 202 -12.70 26.82 27.16
CA VAL A 202 -13.29 26.06 26.07
C VAL A 202 -12.23 25.01 25.78
N LEU A 203 -12.45 23.78 26.25
CA LEU A 203 -11.62 22.64 25.91
C LEU A 203 -11.75 22.50 24.40
N VAL A 204 -10.91 23.22 23.66
CA VAL A 204 -10.70 23.01 22.23
C VAL A 204 -10.31 21.55 22.14
N ARG A 205 -11.27 20.71 21.73
CA ARG A 205 -11.05 19.27 21.64
C ARG A 205 -9.88 19.06 20.72
N GLU A 206 -8.78 18.58 21.28
CA GLU A 206 -7.59 18.28 20.51
C GLU A 206 -7.94 17.30 19.40
N ARG A 207 -7.64 17.69 18.17
CA ARG A 207 -7.70 16.84 16.99
C ARG A 207 -6.80 15.62 17.23
N LEU A 208 -7.29 14.42 16.97
CA LEU A 208 -6.51 13.20 17.18
C LEU A 208 -5.32 13.16 16.25
N LYS A 209 -4.12 13.34 16.82
CA LYS A 209 -2.87 13.42 16.06
C LYS A 209 -2.51 12.06 15.49
N SER A 210 -2.79 10.96 16.20
CA SER A 210 -2.54 9.60 15.70
C SER A 210 -3.27 9.27 14.40
N LEU A 211 -4.49 9.77 14.24
CA LEU A 211 -5.31 9.54 13.04
C LEU A 211 -4.74 10.27 11.82
N ASP A 212 -4.33 11.53 11.99
CA ASP A 212 -3.65 12.28 10.93
C ASP A 212 -2.28 11.69 10.62
N ALA A 213 -1.53 11.23 11.63
CA ALA A 213 -0.23 10.60 11.45
C ALA A 213 -0.34 9.28 10.66
N PHE A 214 -1.27 8.39 11.01
CA PHE A 214 -1.44 7.12 10.30
C PHE A 214 -1.84 7.36 8.84
N ARG A 215 -2.80 8.26 8.60
CA ARG A 215 -3.15 8.68 7.24
C ARG A 215 -1.97 9.28 6.47
N GLY A 216 -1.13 10.05 7.17
CA GLY A 216 0.12 10.61 6.65
C GLY A 216 1.15 9.55 6.25
N ILE A 217 1.35 8.55 7.10
CA ILE A 217 2.20 7.39 6.81
C ILE A 217 1.70 6.69 5.55
N SER A 218 0.40 6.35 5.50
CA SER A 218 -0.18 5.68 4.34
C SER A 218 -0.01 6.48 3.04
N ILE A 219 -0.19 7.80 3.03
CA ILE A 219 -0.03 8.58 1.79
C ILE A 219 1.44 8.70 1.36
N VAL A 220 2.38 8.87 2.31
CA VAL A 220 3.81 8.95 1.99
C VAL A 220 4.32 7.60 1.46
N ASP A 221 3.91 6.50 2.07
CA ASP A 221 4.24 5.15 1.61
C ASP A 221 3.66 4.89 0.22
N MET A 222 2.45 5.38 -0.06
CA MET A 222 1.80 5.25 -1.38
C MET A 222 2.59 5.97 -2.45
N ILE A 223 3.04 7.20 -2.17
CA ILE A 223 3.88 7.99 -3.07
C ILE A 223 5.21 7.28 -3.33
N PHE A 224 5.87 6.79 -2.28
CA PHE A 224 7.16 6.10 -2.40
C PHE A 224 7.07 4.83 -3.26
N VAL A 225 6.04 4.01 -3.03
CA VAL A 225 5.78 2.80 -3.80
C VAL A 225 5.37 3.13 -5.25
N ASN A 226 4.53 4.14 -5.47
CA ASN A 226 4.14 4.56 -6.82
C ASN A 226 5.31 5.15 -7.63
N CYS A 227 6.30 5.77 -6.97
CA CYS A 227 7.57 6.16 -7.62
C CYS A 227 8.41 4.94 -8.06
N GLY A 228 8.12 3.74 -7.53
CA GLY A 228 8.78 2.48 -7.90
C GLY A 228 9.53 1.81 -6.75
N GLY A 229 9.54 2.39 -5.55
CA GLY A 229 10.06 1.75 -4.34
C GLY A 229 11.51 1.26 -4.44
N GLY A 230 12.34 1.93 -5.25
CA GLY A 230 13.74 1.53 -5.50
C GLY A 230 13.92 0.25 -6.32
N GLU A 231 12.86 -0.19 -7.00
CA GLU A 231 12.77 -1.45 -7.77
C GLU A 231 12.93 -2.74 -6.97
N TYR A 232 13.02 -2.67 -5.64
CA TYR A 232 13.11 -3.83 -4.76
C TYR A 232 11.87 -4.71 -4.83
N TRP A 233 12.06 -6.03 -4.71
CA TRP A 233 10.97 -7.00 -4.80
C TRP A 233 9.90 -6.83 -3.71
N PHE A 234 10.28 -6.45 -2.48
CA PHE A 234 9.33 -6.29 -1.35
C PHE A 234 8.53 -4.98 -1.39
N PHE A 235 8.99 -3.98 -2.13
CA PHE A 235 8.24 -2.75 -2.42
C PHE A 235 7.46 -2.83 -3.74
N LYS A 236 7.53 -3.96 -4.45
CA LYS A 236 6.67 -4.26 -5.60
C LYS A 236 5.44 -5.03 -5.15
N HIS A 237 4.37 -4.90 -5.91
CA HIS A 237 3.15 -5.68 -5.69
C HIS A 237 3.40 -7.17 -5.90
N SER A 238 2.70 -8.01 -5.14
CA SER A 238 2.63 -9.45 -5.41
C SER A 238 2.19 -9.72 -6.85
N THR A 239 2.65 -10.84 -7.42
CA THR A 239 2.36 -11.20 -8.82
C THR A 239 0.88 -11.53 -9.00
N TRP A 240 0.35 -12.41 -8.16
CA TRP A 240 -1.08 -12.72 -8.10
C TRP A 240 -1.56 -12.94 -6.65
N ASN A 241 -1.07 -13.99 -6.00
CA ASN A 241 -1.32 -14.28 -4.60
C ASN A 241 -0.13 -13.86 -3.73
N GLY A 242 -0.40 -13.66 -2.45
CA GLY A 242 0.54 -13.15 -1.45
C GLY A 242 0.23 -11.71 -1.06
N ILE A 243 1.03 -11.21 -0.11
CA ILE A 243 0.93 -9.86 0.40
C ILE A 243 2.33 -9.29 0.54
N THR A 244 2.58 -8.14 -0.10
CA THR A 244 3.81 -7.36 0.09
C THR A 244 3.50 -6.04 0.79
N PHE A 245 4.53 -5.28 1.16
CA PHE A 245 4.35 -3.99 1.81
C PHE A 245 3.53 -3.03 0.94
N ALA A 246 3.80 -3.01 -0.36
CA ALA A 246 3.09 -2.20 -1.34
C ALA A 246 1.57 -2.49 -1.40
N ASP A 247 1.18 -3.73 -1.13
CA ASP A 247 -0.21 -4.16 -1.19
C ASP A 247 -1.05 -3.65 -0.01
N LEU A 248 -0.42 -3.32 1.13
CA LEU A 248 -1.11 -2.90 2.37
C LEU A 248 -1.52 -1.42 2.36
N VAL A 249 -0.79 -0.58 1.64
CA VAL A 249 -0.88 0.87 1.76
C VAL A 249 -2.26 1.41 1.34
N PHE A 250 -2.78 0.95 0.20
CA PHE A 250 -4.09 1.40 -0.29
C PHE A 250 -5.25 0.94 0.62
N PRO A 251 -5.35 -0.35 1.03
CA PRO A 251 -6.28 -0.80 2.05
C PRO A 251 -6.21 0.00 3.37
N TRP A 252 -5.02 0.31 3.87
CA TRP A 252 -4.84 1.13 5.08
C TRP A 252 -5.39 2.54 4.92
N PHE A 253 -5.20 3.16 3.74
CA PHE A 253 -5.79 4.45 3.44
C PHE A 253 -7.33 4.42 3.46
N VAL A 254 -7.93 3.34 2.93
CA VAL A 254 -9.39 3.15 2.97
C VAL A 254 -9.90 2.93 4.40
N PHE A 255 -9.15 2.16 5.20
CA PHE A 255 -9.45 1.94 6.62
C PHE A 255 -9.41 3.23 7.44
N ILE A 256 -8.36 4.04 7.32
CA ILE A 256 -8.22 5.29 8.09
C ILE A 256 -9.21 6.37 7.61
N MET A 257 -9.62 6.33 6.33
CA MET A 257 -10.74 7.13 5.83
C MET A 257 -12.05 6.77 6.56
N GLY A 258 -12.34 5.48 6.72
CA GLY A 258 -13.49 5.01 7.52
C GLY A 258 -13.42 5.49 8.97
N THR A 259 -12.24 5.40 9.60
CA THR A 259 -12.02 5.88 10.97
C THR A 259 -12.33 7.39 11.09
N SER A 260 -11.88 8.18 10.12
CA SER A 260 -12.11 9.63 10.04
C SER A 260 -13.59 9.98 9.85
N MET A 261 -14.33 9.13 9.14
CA MET A 261 -15.77 9.31 8.88
C MET A 261 -16.59 9.33 10.17
N ALA A 262 -16.26 8.48 11.16
CA ALA A 262 -16.97 8.48 12.44
C ALA A 262 -16.94 9.87 13.12
N TYR A 263 -15.79 10.55 13.05
CA TYR A 263 -15.60 11.88 13.63
C TYR A 263 -16.34 12.98 12.86
N SER A 264 -16.30 12.93 11.53
CA SER A 264 -17.00 13.92 10.70
C SER A 264 -18.50 13.86 10.93
N PHE A 265 -19.08 12.65 10.96
CA PHE A 265 -20.50 12.45 11.24
C PHE A 265 -20.87 12.88 12.66
N ARG A 266 -20.10 12.51 13.70
CA ARG A 266 -20.37 12.98 15.06
C ARG A 266 -20.34 14.51 15.17
N SER A 267 -19.43 15.17 14.44
CA SER A 267 -19.35 16.63 14.39
C SER A 267 -20.59 17.24 13.71
N MET A 268 -21.04 16.67 12.58
CA MET A 268 -22.22 17.14 11.87
C MET A 268 -23.52 16.94 12.67
N MET A 269 -23.64 15.81 13.37
CA MET A 269 -24.81 15.51 14.20
C MET A 269 -24.91 16.46 15.41
N ARG A 270 -23.79 16.81 16.06
CA ARG A 270 -23.80 17.81 17.15
C ARG A 270 -24.15 19.21 16.68
N LYS A 271 -23.86 19.53 15.43
CA LYS A 271 -24.22 20.80 14.79
C LYS A 271 -25.65 20.77 14.24
N GLU A 272 -26.38 19.69 14.47
CA GLU A 272 -27.78 19.49 14.04
C GLU A 272 -28.00 19.79 12.56
N ILE A 273 -27.01 19.45 11.72
CA ILE A 273 -27.09 19.70 10.28
C ILE A 273 -28.17 18.78 9.69
N LYS A 274 -29.10 19.36 8.92
CA LYS A 274 -30.16 18.62 8.23
C LYS A 274 -29.59 17.50 7.36
N LYS A 275 -30.21 16.32 7.40
CA LYS A 275 -29.75 15.11 6.66
C LYS A 275 -29.53 15.37 5.17
N HIS A 276 -30.45 16.09 4.50
CA HIS A 276 -30.32 16.40 3.07
C HIS A 276 -29.05 17.20 2.73
N THR A 277 -28.64 18.13 3.61
CA THR A 277 -27.39 18.89 3.42
C THR A 277 -26.17 17.99 3.55
N ILE A 278 -26.20 16.99 4.45
CA ILE A 278 -25.13 16.00 4.59
C ILE A 278 -25.05 15.13 3.32
N ILE A 279 -26.19 14.66 2.81
CA ILE A 279 -26.26 13.88 1.56
C ILE A 279 -25.68 14.68 0.40
N GLY A 280 -26.08 15.94 0.24
CA GLY A 280 -25.56 16.81 -0.82
C GLY A 280 -24.04 16.96 -0.76
N LYS A 281 -23.46 17.11 0.45
CA LYS A 281 -22.00 17.13 0.64
C LYS A 281 -21.34 15.81 0.29
N ILE A 282 -21.93 14.68 0.65
CA ILE A 282 -21.42 13.34 0.31
C ILE A 282 -21.41 13.15 -1.21
N ILE A 283 -22.51 13.48 -1.89
CA ILE A 283 -22.65 13.39 -3.34
C ILE A 283 -21.59 14.27 -4.02
N TRP A 284 -21.50 15.55 -3.63
CA TRP A 284 -20.53 16.48 -4.21
C TRP A 284 -19.09 15.95 -4.08
N ARG A 285 -18.70 15.55 -2.86
CA ARG A 285 -17.37 15.00 -2.61
C ARG A 285 -17.10 13.74 -3.44
N THR A 286 -18.10 12.88 -3.60
CA THR A 286 -18.02 11.67 -4.44
C THR A 286 -17.79 12.02 -5.90
N LEU A 287 -18.58 12.96 -6.44
CA LEU A 287 -18.47 13.41 -7.84
C LEU A 287 -17.13 14.06 -8.13
N VAL A 288 -16.65 14.94 -7.23
CA VAL A 288 -15.34 15.58 -7.39
C VAL A 288 -14.22 14.55 -7.36
N LEU A 289 -14.21 13.62 -6.40
CA LEU A 289 -13.18 12.57 -6.34
C LEU A 289 -13.22 11.65 -7.57
N PHE A 290 -14.41 11.31 -8.06
CA PHE A 290 -14.58 10.47 -9.25
C PHE A 290 -14.05 11.18 -10.51
N PHE A 291 -14.39 12.45 -10.69
CA PHE A 291 -13.94 13.25 -11.83
C PHE A 291 -12.41 13.47 -11.81
N LEU A 292 -11.85 13.77 -10.63
CA LEU A 292 -10.40 13.88 -10.44
C LEU A 292 -9.68 12.56 -10.74
N GLY A 293 -10.31 11.42 -10.42
CA GLY A 293 -9.81 10.09 -10.78
C GLY A 293 -9.70 9.87 -12.28
N ILE A 294 -10.73 10.27 -13.05
CA ILE A 294 -10.72 10.15 -14.52
C ILE A 294 -9.59 11.01 -15.12
N ILE A 295 -9.41 12.23 -14.61
CA ILE A 295 -8.33 13.12 -15.04
C ILE A 295 -6.98 12.45 -14.83
N ILE A 296 -6.70 11.97 -13.63
CA ILE A 296 -5.41 11.35 -13.29
C ILE A 296 -5.13 10.10 -14.12
N ASN A 297 -6.15 9.25 -14.33
CA ASN A 297 -6.02 8.06 -15.16
C ASN A 297 -5.66 8.37 -16.62
N THR A 298 -5.93 9.58 -17.11
CA THR A 298 -5.76 9.96 -18.51
C THR A 298 -4.48 10.78 -18.76
N ILE A 299 -3.97 11.50 -17.77
CA ILE A 299 -2.84 12.45 -17.92
C ILE A 299 -1.56 11.79 -18.46
N ASN A 300 -1.30 10.54 -18.13
CA ASN A 300 -0.05 9.84 -18.46
C ASN A 300 -0.12 8.96 -19.73
N ILE A 301 -1.21 9.06 -20.51
CA ILE A 301 -1.37 8.31 -21.76
C ILE A 301 -0.91 9.17 -22.95
N HIS A 302 0.08 8.70 -23.70
CA HIS A 302 0.49 9.31 -24.97
C HIS A 302 -0.54 8.95 -26.06
N ASN A 303 -1.02 9.96 -26.82
CA ASN A 303 -2.12 9.87 -27.79
C ASN A 303 -3.46 9.46 -27.15
N ILE A 304 -4.14 10.42 -26.55
CA ILE A 304 -5.45 10.21 -25.89
C ILE A 304 -6.52 10.03 -26.96
N GLU A 305 -6.88 8.77 -27.23
CA GLU A 305 -8.12 8.46 -27.91
C GLU A 305 -9.23 8.22 -26.87
N LEU A 306 -10.41 8.82 -27.05
CA LEU A 306 -11.53 8.68 -26.11
C LEU A 306 -11.90 7.21 -25.83
N LYS A 307 -11.61 6.32 -26.79
CA LYS A 307 -11.89 4.89 -26.73
C LYS A 307 -11.02 4.11 -25.74
N ASP A 308 -9.90 4.68 -25.30
CA ASP A 308 -8.89 3.99 -24.45
C ASP A 308 -8.79 4.61 -23.04
N ILE A 309 -9.77 5.41 -22.63
CA ILE A 309 -9.79 6.04 -21.29
C ILE A 309 -10.04 4.99 -20.22
N ARG A 310 -9.16 4.92 -19.21
CA ARG A 310 -9.34 4.01 -18.08
C ARG A 310 -10.39 4.53 -17.09
N ILE A 311 -11.49 3.81 -16.93
CA ILE A 311 -12.61 4.19 -16.05
C ILE A 311 -12.36 3.81 -14.58
N PRO A 312 -12.14 2.52 -14.22
CA PRO A 312 -11.78 2.12 -12.86
C PRO A 312 -10.42 2.68 -12.44
N GLY A 313 -10.30 3.05 -11.16
CA GLY A 313 -9.08 3.58 -10.60
C GLY A 313 -9.18 3.78 -9.08
N VAL A 314 -8.04 4.10 -8.47
CA VAL A 314 -7.90 4.21 -7.00
C VAL A 314 -8.85 5.27 -6.44
N LEU A 315 -8.91 6.46 -7.06
CA LEU A 315 -9.78 7.56 -6.60
C LEU A 315 -11.26 7.25 -6.82
N GLN A 316 -11.61 6.61 -7.93
CA GLN A 316 -12.99 6.18 -8.22
C GLN A 316 -13.47 5.17 -7.18
N ARG A 317 -12.63 4.19 -6.85
CA ARG A 317 -12.92 3.21 -5.79
C ARG A 317 -13.08 3.88 -4.43
N ILE A 318 -12.19 4.81 -4.07
CA ILE A 318 -12.30 5.60 -2.82
C ILE A 318 -13.62 6.37 -2.80
N ALA A 319 -14.00 7.01 -3.90
CA ALA A 319 -15.22 7.79 -4.02
C ALA A 319 -16.47 6.91 -3.80
N VAL A 320 -16.59 5.80 -4.53
CA VAL A 320 -17.73 4.88 -4.41
C VAL A 320 -17.78 4.25 -3.01
N THR A 321 -16.63 3.83 -2.48
CA THR A 321 -16.52 3.29 -1.11
C THR A 321 -16.99 4.29 -0.06
N TYR A 322 -16.52 5.54 -0.18
CA TYR A 322 -16.93 6.62 0.71
C TYR A 322 -18.43 6.87 0.63
N PHE A 323 -18.99 6.92 -0.58
CA PHE A 323 -20.41 7.12 -0.82
C PHE A 323 -21.27 6.04 -0.14
N VAL A 324 -20.99 4.76 -0.44
CA VAL A 324 -21.78 3.62 0.08
C VAL A 324 -21.73 3.58 1.60
N VAL A 325 -20.53 3.66 2.20
CA VAL A 325 -20.38 3.55 3.66
C VAL A 325 -20.92 4.80 4.36
N SER A 326 -20.75 6.00 3.81
CA SER A 326 -21.29 7.24 4.40
C SER A 326 -22.81 7.25 4.40
N ILE A 327 -23.45 6.79 3.32
CA ILE A 327 -24.90 6.72 3.23
C ILE A 327 -25.45 5.68 4.19
N ALA A 328 -24.88 4.47 4.21
CA ALA A 328 -25.27 3.44 5.16
C ALA A 328 -25.17 3.96 6.60
N HIS A 329 -24.03 4.56 6.95
CA HIS A 329 -23.80 5.11 8.29
C HIS A 329 -24.76 6.26 8.62
N MET A 330 -25.10 7.11 7.67
CA MET A 330 -26.04 8.22 7.88
C MET A 330 -27.43 7.73 8.32
N PHE A 331 -27.93 6.64 7.72
CA PHE A 331 -29.22 6.06 8.09
C PHE A 331 -29.18 5.35 9.44
N SER A 332 -28.01 4.81 9.79
CA SER A 332 -27.74 4.11 11.03
C SER A 332 -27.38 5.04 12.20
N ALA A 333 -26.96 6.28 11.90
CA ALA A 333 -26.50 7.25 12.89
C ALA A 333 -27.65 7.69 13.80
N ARG A 334 -27.59 7.23 15.06
CA ARG A 334 -28.51 7.67 16.13
C ARG A 334 -27.96 8.91 16.83
N PRO A 335 -28.82 9.87 17.22
CA PRO A 335 -28.44 10.95 18.15
C PRO A 335 -27.83 10.32 19.39
N ALA A 336 -26.69 10.84 19.80
CA ALA A 336 -25.84 10.20 20.80
C ALA A 336 -26.38 10.48 22.20
N ASP A 337 -27.48 9.83 22.59
CA ASP A 337 -28.06 10.02 23.93
C ASP A 337 -28.29 8.71 24.70
N SER A 338 -27.97 8.82 25.98
CA SER A 338 -27.95 7.82 27.05
C SER A 338 -26.81 6.79 26.99
N HIS A 339 -25.66 7.16 27.58
CA HIS A 339 -24.83 6.20 28.32
C HIS A 339 -25.64 5.65 29.50
N GLN A 340 -26.63 4.79 29.24
CA GLN A 340 -27.18 3.94 30.28
C GLN A 340 -26.22 2.76 30.46
N PHE A 341 -25.82 2.51 31.70
CA PHE A 341 -25.07 1.32 32.10
C PHE A 341 -25.97 0.10 31.88
N VAL A 342 -25.93 -0.45 30.67
CA VAL A 342 -26.59 -1.70 30.32
C VAL A 342 -25.57 -2.84 30.47
N TRP A 343 -26.00 -4.03 30.91
CA TRP A 343 -25.19 -5.25 31.00
C TRP A 343 -24.43 -5.60 29.69
N TRP A 344 -24.92 -5.12 28.55
CA TRP A 344 -24.31 -5.25 27.22
C TRP A 344 -23.27 -4.18 26.87
N SER A 345 -22.84 -3.34 27.83
CA SER A 345 -21.79 -2.32 27.64
C SER A 345 -20.50 -2.83 26.95
N PRO A 346 -20.06 -4.09 27.15
CA PRO A 346 -18.91 -4.64 26.43
C PRO A 346 -19.13 -4.89 24.92
N ILE A 347 -20.36 -4.87 24.42
CA ILE A 347 -20.68 -5.12 23.00
C ILE A 347 -21.46 -3.94 22.40
N GLN A 348 -21.49 -2.81 23.11
CA GLN A 348 -22.23 -1.62 22.74
C GLN A 348 -21.80 -1.06 21.37
N ASP A 349 -20.54 -1.24 20.98
CA ASP A 349 -19.99 -0.81 19.69
C ASP A 349 -20.49 -1.64 18.51
N ILE A 350 -20.99 -2.85 18.74
CA ILE A 350 -21.58 -3.71 17.72
C ILE A 350 -23.11 -3.57 17.73
N VAL A 351 -23.73 -3.70 18.91
CA VAL A 351 -25.20 -3.71 19.07
C VAL A 351 -25.82 -2.38 18.63
N ASN A 352 -25.23 -1.25 19.00
CA ASN A 352 -25.81 0.06 18.65
C ASN A 352 -25.75 0.37 17.15
N TYR A 353 -24.89 -0.34 16.41
CA TYR A 353 -24.64 -0.11 14.98
C TYR A 353 -24.92 -1.35 14.14
N TRP A 354 -25.83 -2.21 14.58
CA TRP A 354 -26.17 -3.47 13.92
C TRP A 354 -26.58 -3.28 12.45
N LEU A 355 -27.24 -2.16 12.09
CA LEU A 355 -27.59 -1.85 10.70
C LEU A 355 -26.36 -1.68 9.81
N ASP A 356 -25.30 -1.04 10.30
CA ASP A 356 -24.07 -0.91 9.51
C ASP A 356 -23.40 -2.27 9.29
N TRP A 357 -23.46 -3.16 10.30
CA TRP A 357 -22.99 -4.54 10.20
C TRP A 357 -23.82 -5.36 9.20
N VAL A 358 -25.15 -5.22 9.20
CA VAL A 358 -26.02 -5.87 8.22
C VAL A 358 -25.66 -5.43 6.80
N VAL A 359 -25.43 -4.13 6.57
CA VAL A 359 -25.01 -3.65 5.25
C VAL A 359 -23.64 -4.22 4.87
N ALA A 360 -22.64 -4.16 5.76
CA ALA A 360 -21.31 -4.68 5.47
C ALA A 360 -21.31 -6.20 5.18
N LEU A 361 -22.05 -6.98 5.97
CA LEU A 361 -22.21 -8.42 5.77
C LEU A 361 -22.99 -8.72 4.48
N SER A 362 -24.02 -7.93 4.15
CA SER A 362 -24.76 -8.13 2.90
C SER A 362 -23.88 -7.91 1.67
N LEU A 363 -23.02 -6.88 1.67
CA LEU A 363 -22.05 -6.64 0.60
C LEU A 363 -21.03 -7.78 0.49
N LEU A 364 -20.57 -8.31 1.63
CA LEU A 364 -19.65 -9.45 1.67
C LEU A 364 -20.30 -10.72 1.13
N ILE A 365 -21.55 -11.00 1.51
CA ILE A 365 -22.32 -12.15 1.01
C ILE A 365 -22.53 -12.01 -0.50
N ILE A 366 -22.90 -10.84 -1.00
CA ILE A 366 -23.04 -10.59 -2.44
C ILE A 366 -21.71 -10.86 -3.16
N TYR A 367 -20.59 -10.36 -2.63
CA TYR A 367 -19.26 -10.63 -3.19
C TYR A 367 -18.97 -12.14 -3.26
N LEU A 368 -19.20 -12.88 -2.17
CA LEU A 368 -18.95 -14.33 -2.12
C LEU A 368 -19.86 -15.10 -3.06
N CYS A 369 -21.16 -14.80 -3.08
CA CYS A 369 -22.14 -15.41 -3.98
C CYS A 369 -21.75 -15.19 -5.45
N VAL A 370 -21.41 -13.96 -5.82
CA VAL A 370 -20.98 -13.66 -7.20
C VAL A 370 -19.66 -14.35 -7.55
N THR A 371 -18.70 -14.37 -6.62
CA THR A 371 -17.38 -14.96 -6.86
C THR A 371 -17.45 -16.48 -7.05
N PHE A 372 -18.25 -17.18 -6.23
CA PHE A 372 -18.28 -18.64 -6.20
C PHE A 372 -19.44 -19.27 -7.00
N CYS A 373 -20.56 -18.57 -7.15
CA CYS A 373 -21.77 -19.14 -7.79
C CYS A 373 -21.96 -18.70 -9.24
N LEU A 374 -21.28 -17.65 -9.72
CA LEU A 374 -21.46 -17.18 -11.10
C LEU A 374 -20.76 -18.13 -12.10
N PRO A 375 -21.50 -18.79 -13.02
CA PRO A 375 -20.88 -19.62 -14.04
C PRO A 375 -20.26 -18.74 -15.13
N VAL A 376 -18.92 -18.78 -15.25
CA VAL A 376 -18.19 -18.07 -16.30
C VAL A 376 -17.92 -19.02 -17.47
N PRO A 377 -18.25 -18.64 -18.72
CA PRO A 377 -18.02 -19.51 -19.88
C PRO A 377 -16.56 -19.94 -20.02
N GLY A 378 -16.31 -21.25 -20.03
CA GLY A 378 -14.98 -21.83 -20.21
C GLY A 378 -14.08 -21.85 -18.96
N CYS A 379 -14.61 -21.49 -17.78
CA CYS A 379 -13.89 -21.45 -16.52
C CYS A 379 -14.60 -22.29 -15.45
N PRO A 380 -13.87 -22.90 -14.50
CA PRO A 380 -14.50 -23.58 -13.38
C PRO A 380 -15.20 -22.56 -12.48
N THR A 381 -16.33 -22.94 -11.90
CA THR A 381 -17.07 -22.12 -10.94
C THR A 381 -16.20 -21.84 -9.71
N GLY A 382 -16.12 -20.58 -9.29
CA GLY A 382 -15.25 -20.18 -8.17
C GLY A 382 -13.77 -20.03 -8.50
N TYR A 383 -13.39 -19.92 -9.79
CA TYR A 383 -11.99 -19.72 -10.17
C TYR A 383 -11.43 -18.36 -9.69
N LEU A 384 -10.34 -18.39 -8.91
CA LEU A 384 -9.65 -17.21 -8.37
C LEU A 384 -8.27 -16.96 -9.02
N GLY A 385 -7.88 -17.77 -10.02
CA GLY A 385 -6.53 -17.75 -10.58
C GLY A 385 -6.29 -16.63 -11.62
N PRO A 386 -5.01 -16.40 -11.99
CA PRO A 386 -4.63 -15.43 -13.01
C PRO A 386 -4.98 -15.90 -14.43
N GLY A 387 -5.24 -17.19 -14.63
CA GLY A 387 -5.38 -17.77 -15.97
C GLY A 387 -4.03 -17.88 -16.67
N GLY A 388 -4.01 -17.79 -18.00
CA GLY A 388 -2.78 -17.91 -18.78
C GLY A 388 -2.09 -19.27 -18.57
N LEU A 389 -0.84 -19.24 -18.10
CA LEU A 389 -0.01 -20.43 -17.83
C LEU A 389 -0.34 -21.17 -16.52
N SER A 390 -1.16 -20.57 -15.65
CA SER A 390 -1.57 -21.20 -14.39
C SER A 390 -2.42 -22.46 -14.64
N ASP A 391 -2.46 -23.34 -13.65
CA ASP A 391 -3.10 -24.67 -13.72
C ASP A 391 -2.70 -25.45 -14.99
N TYR A 392 -1.40 -25.46 -15.27
CA TYR A 392 -0.78 -26.12 -16.42
C TYR A 392 -1.33 -25.63 -17.77
N GLY A 393 -1.85 -24.40 -17.82
CA GLY A 393 -2.40 -23.78 -19.02
C GLY A 393 -3.80 -24.25 -19.40
N LYS A 394 -4.55 -24.88 -18.49
CA LYS A 394 -5.93 -25.34 -18.72
C LYS A 394 -6.91 -24.19 -18.92
N HIS A 395 -6.74 -23.10 -18.16
CA HIS A 395 -7.71 -21.99 -18.08
C HIS A 395 -7.12 -20.67 -18.59
N LYS A 396 -6.62 -20.64 -19.83
CA LYS A 396 -5.92 -19.47 -20.41
C LYS A 396 -6.75 -18.19 -20.40
N ASN A 397 -8.05 -18.32 -20.66
CA ASN A 397 -9.00 -17.23 -20.86
C ASN A 397 -9.87 -16.95 -19.61
N CYS A 398 -9.35 -17.23 -18.42
CA CYS A 398 -10.10 -17.13 -17.16
C CYS A 398 -9.51 -16.11 -16.18
N THR A 399 -8.76 -15.11 -16.67
CA THR A 399 -8.07 -14.15 -15.80
C THR A 399 -9.03 -13.42 -14.87
N GLY A 400 -8.83 -13.65 -13.57
CA GLY A 400 -9.64 -13.08 -12.48
C GLY A 400 -11.04 -13.69 -12.33
N GLY A 401 -11.34 -14.81 -12.99
CA GLY A 401 -12.61 -15.52 -12.87
C GLY A 401 -13.84 -14.63 -13.07
N ALA A 402 -14.77 -14.70 -12.11
CA ALA A 402 -16.01 -13.91 -12.10
C ALA A 402 -15.75 -12.39 -12.07
N ALA A 403 -14.77 -11.93 -11.28
CA ALA A 403 -14.44 -10.51 -11.17
C ALA A 403 -14.01 -9.94 -12.53
N GLY A 404 -13.02 -10.59 -13.16
CA GLY A 404 -12.54 -10.18 -14.47
C GLY A 404 -13.62 -10.26 -15.55
N TYR A 405 -14.49 -11.27 -15.48
CA TYR A 405 -15.59 -11.42 -16.43
C TYR A 405 -16.56 -10.25 -16.35
N ILE A 406 -16.98 -9.88 -15.13
CA ILE A 406 -17.89 -8.75 -14.90
C ILE A 406 -17.25 -7.43 -15.36
N ASP A 407 -15.99 -7.18 -14.98
CA ASP A 407 -15.31 -5.93 -15.35
C ASP A 407 -15.21 -5.76 -16.87
N ARG A 408 -14.93 -6.86 -17.60
CA ARG A 408 -14.91 -6.87 -19.07
C ARG A 408 -16.25 -6.55 -19.70
N GLN A 409 -17.36 -6.95 -19.09
CA GLN A 409 -18.71 -6.68 -19.59
C GLN A 409 -19.18 -5.27 -19.26
N VAL A 410 -18.86 -4.77 -18.06
CA VAL A 410 -19.32 -3.47 -17.57
C VAL A 410 -18.50 -2.32 -18.17
N PHE A 411 -17.16 -2.43 -18.15
CA PHE A 411 -16.28 -1.35 -18.60
C PHE A 411 -15.81 -1.53 -20.04
N GLY A 412 -15.81 -2.75 -20.57
CA GLY A 412 -15.21 -3.06 -21.87
C GLY A 412 -13.70 -3.21 -21.82
N LYS A 413 -13.12 -3.85 -22.85
CA LYS A 413 -11.69 -4.22 -22.86
C LYS A 413 -10.72 -3.04 -22.93
N SER A 414 -11.13 -1.95 -23.59
CA SER A 414 -10.30 -0.77 -23.83
C SER A 414 -10.24 0.20 -22.64
N HIS A 415 -11.21 0.12 -21.72
CA HIS A 415 -11.32 1.05 -20.59
C HIS A 415 -10.77 0.49 -19.27
N MET A 416 -10.06 -0.63 -19.31
CA MET A 416 -9.48 -1.30 -18.14
C MET A 416 -7.97 -1.16 -18.09
N TYR A 417 -7.39 -1.49 -16.94
CA TYR A 417 -5.96 -1.45 -16.71
C TYR A 417 -5.19 -2.34 -17.71
N PRO A 418 -4.28 -1.77 -18.52
CA PRO A 418 -3.57 -2.55 -19.53
C PRO A 418 -2.38 -3.33 -18.97
N ARG A 419 -1.88 -3.02 -17.76
CA ARG A 419 -0.53 -3.43 -17.29
C ARG A 419 -0.53 -4.13 -15.93
N GLY A 420 -0.90 -5.40 -15.86
CA GLY A 420 -0.77 -6.20 -14.64
C GLY A 420 0.59 -6.89 -14.48
N THR A 421 1.14 -6.95 -13.26
CA THR A 421 2.34 -7.75 -12.91
C THR A 421 2.16 -9.23 -13.26
N TYR A 422 0.94 -9.75 -13.13
CA TYR A 422 0.58 -11.11 -13.52
C TYR A 422 0.76 -11.40 -15.02
N ARG A 423 0.70 -10.40 -15.91
CA ARG A 423 0.89 -10.61 -17.36
C ARG A 423 2.32 -11.06 -17.69
N GLU A 424 3.32 -10.54 -16.97
CA GLU A 424 4.75 -10.86 -17.18
C GLU A 424 5.04 -12.33 -16.82
N ILE A 425 4.47 -12.83 -15.71
CA ILE A 425 4.76 -14.18 -15.19
C ILE A 425 3.83 -15.23 -15.80
N TYR A 426 2.53 -14.95 -15.88
CA TYR A 426 1.51 -15.91 -16.31
C TYR A 426 1.16 -15.81 -17.80
N HIS A 427 1.69 -14.82 -18.54
CA HIS A 427 1.45 -14.62 -19.97
C HIS A 427 -0.06 -14.58 -20.32
N THR A 428 -0.84 -13.87 -19.50
CA THR A 428 -2.29 -13.75 -19.67
C THR A 428 -2.63 -12.76 -20.79
N HIS A 429 -3.51 -13.17 -21.70
CA HIS A 429 -3.93 -12.31 -22.81
C HIS A 429 -5.11 -11.39 -22.48
N GLN A 430 -5.95 -11.78 -21.51
CA GLN A 430 -7.14 -11.01 -21.14
C GLN A 430 -6.81 -9.80 -20.27
N SER A 431 -7.55 -8.71 -20.49
CA SER A 431 -7.53 -7.54 -19.62
C SER A 431 -8.27 -7.84 -18.30
N PHE A 432 -7.69 -7.39 -17.20
CA PHE A 432 -8.25 -7.49 -15.85
C PHE A 432 -7.84 -6.26 -15.04
N ASP A 433 -8.81 -5.65 -14.35
CA ASP A 433 -8.60 -4.42 -13.58
C ASP A 433 -8.66 -4.70 -12.06
N PRO A 434 -7.56 -4.45 -11.30
CA PRO A 434 -7.57 -4.67 -9.85
C PRO A 434 -8.44 -3.67 -9.09
N GLU A 435 -8.78 -2.53 -9.72
CA GLU A 435 -9.67 -1.49 -9.21
C GLU A 435 -11.13 -1.66 -9.69
N GLY A 436 -11.49 -2.84 -10.24
CA GLY A 436 -12.81 -3.18 -10.76
C GLY A 436 -13.99 -3.18 -9.75
N LEU A 437 -15.17 -3.55 -10.26
CA LEU A 437 -16.45 -3.39 -9.57
C LEU A 437 -16.56 -4.32 -8.35
N LEU A 438 -16.21 -5.60 -8.52
CA LEU A 438 -16.39 -6.60 -7.47
C LEU A 438 -15.49 -6.33 -6.26
N GLY A 439 -14.23 -5.91 -6.51
CA GLY A 439 -13.31 -5.48 -5.45
C GLY A 439 -13.73 -4.19 -4.73
N THR A 440 -14.67 -3.42 -5.29
CA THR A 440 -15.24 -2.24 -4.61
C THR A 440 -16.22 -2.64 -3.51
N LEU A 441 -16.84 -3.83 -3.58
CA LEU A 441 -17.69 -4.34 -2.50
C LEU A 441 -16.86 -4.67 -1.26
N THR A 442 -15.73 -5.35 -1.43
CA THR A 442 -14.80 -5.67 -0.34
C THR A 442 -14.05 -4.43 0.17
N SER A 443 -13.82 -3.42 -0.68
CA SER A 443 -13.30 -2.12 -0.20
C SER A 443 -14.29 -1.38 0.72
N CYS A 444 -15.60 -1.53 0.51
CA CYS A 444 -16.62 -1.05 1.45
C CYS A 444 -16.53 -1.74 2.81
N VAL A 445 -16.26 -3.06 2.83
CA VAL A 445 -16.12 -3.83 4.08
C VAL A 445 -14.92 -3.34 4.89
N ILE A 446 -13.73 -3.17 4.29
CA ILE A 446 -12.57 -2.64 5.03
C ILE A 446 -12.75 -1.18 5.47
N CYS A 447 -13.42 -0.35 4.66
CA CYS A 447 -13.80 1.01 5.06
C CYS A 447 -14.72 0.98 6.29
N PHE A 448 -15.69 0.06 6.31
CA PHE A 448 -16.57 -0.16 7.45
C PHE A 448 -15.81 -0.65 8.70
N LEU A 449 -14.84 -1.56 8.56
CA LEU A 449 -13.95 -1.95 9.68
C LEU A 449 -13.17 -0.75 10.23
N GLY A 450 -12.74 0.16 9.35
CA GLY A 450 -12.17 1.45 9.75
C GLY A 450 -13.17 2.34 10.50
N LEU A 451 -14.41 2.42 10.01
CA LEU A 451 -15.49 3.11 10.71
C LEU A 451 -15.73 2.54 12.12
N GLN A 452 -15.62 1.21 12.29
CA GLN A 452 -15.66 0.56 13.60
C GLN A 452 -14.54 1.04 14.52
N ALA A 453 -13.31 1.17 14.00
CA ALA A 453 -12.20 1.74 14.76
C ALA A 453 -12.49 3.19 15.22
N GLY A 454 -13.08 4.00 14.33
CA GLY A 454 -13.54 5.35 14.65
C GLY A 454 -14.58 5.37 15.78
N LYS A 455 -15.57 4.47 15.74
CA LYS A 455 -16.60 4.33 16.77
C LYS A 455 -16.04 3.94 18.13
N ILE A 456 -15.05 3.03 18.16
CA ILE A 456 -14.35 2.64 19.39
C ILE A 456 -13.76 3.87 20.08
N PHE A 457 -13.11 4.76 19.34
CA PHE A 457 -12.59 6.00 19.93
C PHE A 457 -13.68 6.92 20.48
N LEU A 458 -14.84 6.97 19.81
CA LEU A 458 -15.93 7.88 20.20
C LEU A 458 -16.71 7.40 21.42
N MET A 459 -16.81 6.08 21.61
CA MET A 459 -17.62 5.41 22.62
C MET A 459 -16.84 5.16 23.91
N PHE A 460 -15.64 4.59 23.82
CA PHE A 460 -14.82 4.25 24.98
C PHE A 460 -14.03 5.47 25.43
N ARG A 461 -14.08 5.79 26.73
CA ARG A 461 -13.34 6.93 27.29
C ARG A 461 -11.94 6.55 27.73
N MET A 462 -11.76 5.34 28.26
CA MET A 462 -10.47 4.89 28.77
C MET A 462 -9.54 4.46 27.64
N HIS A 463 -8.26 4.85 27.73
CA HIS A 463 -7.23 4.51 26.75
C HIS A 463 -7.00 3.00 26.65
N SER A 464 -6.98 2.31 27.79
CA SER A 464 -6.79 0.86 27.89
C SER A 464 -7.90 0.08 27.17
N GLU A 465 -9.17 0.51 27.30
CA GLU A 465 -10.30 -0.12 26.63
C GLU A 465 -10.22 0.01 25.11
N ARG A 466 -9.83 1.19 24.61
CA ARG A 466 -9.65 1.43 23.17
C ARG A 466 -8.60 0.50 22.58
N VAL A 467 -7.42 0.46 23.21
CA VAL A 467 -6.29 -0.37 22.76
C VAL A 467 -6.64 -1.84 22.84
N LYS A 468 -7.23 -2.31 23.96
CA LYS A 468 -7.68 -3.70 24.11
C LYS A 468 -8.63 -4.10 22.97
N ARG A 469 -9.57 -3.22 22.59
CA ARG A 469 -10.48 -3.50 21.47
C ARG A 469 -9.81 -3.51 20.12
N PHE A 470 -8.88 -2.59 19.84
CA PHE A 470 -8.11 -2.64 18.60
C PHE A 470 -7.32 -3.95 18.50
N CYS A 471 -6.71 -4.40 19.59
CA CYS A 471 -6.03 -5.69 19.62
C CYS A 471 -6.99 -6.86 19.42
N ILE A 472 -8.17 -6.87 20.07
CA ILE A 472 -9.18 -7.92 19.88
C ILE A 472 -9.65 -7.98 18.43
N TRP A 473 -10.02 -6.84 17.83
CA TRP A 473 -10.41 -6.78 16.42
C TRP A 473 -9.30 -7.21 15.49
N GLY A 474 -8.07 -6.75 15.75
CA GLY A 474 -6.87 -7.16 15.01
C GLY A 474 -6.66 -8.67 15.03
N VAL A 475 -6.70 -9.30 16.20
CA VAL A 475 -6.52 -10.75 16.36
C VAL A 475 -7.68 -11.53 15.73
N VAL A 476 -8.93 -11.17 16.00
CA VAL A 476 -10.11 -11.91 15.49
C VAL A 476 -10.16 -11.88 13.96
N ILE A 477 -10.03 -10.70 13.35
CA ILE A 477 -10.06 -10.57 11.89
C ILE A 477 -8.82 -11.23 11.27
N GLY A 478 -7.66 -11.13 11.92
CA GLY A 478 -6.44 -11.80 11.49
C GLY A 478 -6.56 -13.32 11.50
N ALA A 479 -7.19 -13.89 12.53
CA ALA A 479 -7.47 -15.32 12.62
C ALA A 479 -8.42 -15.79 11.52
N ILE A 480 -9.45 -15.01 11.19
CA ILE A 480 -10.35 -15.30 10.05
C ILE A 480 -9.57 -15.27 8.74
N ALA A 481 -8.70 -14.28 8.53
CA ALA A 481 -7.88 -14.19 7.34
C ALA A 481 -6.95 -15.41 7.18
N LEU A 482 -6.26 -15.79 8.26
CA LEU A 482 -5.38 -16.96 8.28
C LEU A 482 -6.14 -18.27 8.07
N GLY A 483 -7.36 -18.39 8.63
CA GLY A 483 -8.22 -19.55 8.42
C GLY A 483 -8.71 -19.68 6.97
N LEU A 484 -9.04 -18.56 6.33
CA LEU A 484 -9.46 -18.55 4.91
C LEU A 484 -8.31 -18.85 3.94
N SER A 485 -7.09 -18.43 4.27
CA SER A 485 -5.90 -18.65 3.43
C SER A 485 -5.08 -19.90 3.83
N GLU A 486 -5.53 -20.65 4.85
CA GLU A 486 -4.80 -21.77 5.45
C GLU A 486 -3.33 -21.44 5.79
N ALA A 487 -3.06 -20.17 6.15
CA ALA A 487 -1.72 -19.61 6.36
C ALA A 487 -0.70 -19.88 5.23
N SER A 488 -1.18 -20.16 4.02
CA SER A 488 -0.36 -20.41 2.84
C SER A 488 -0.45 -19.25 1.84
N LYS A 489 0.48 -19.20 0.87
CA LYS A 489 0.48 -18.18 -0.17
C LYS A 489 -0.56 -18.48 -1.26
N ASP A 490 -0.56 -19.71 -1.77
CA ASP A 490 -1.30 -20.12 -2.97
C ASP A 490 -2.38 -21.18 -2.70
N GLU A 491 -2.44 -21.73 -1.48
CA GLU A 491 -3.41 -22.72 -1.05
C GLU A 491 -4.48 -22.06 -0.13
N GLY A 492 -5.48 -22.83 0.29
CA GLY A 492 -6.63 -22.34 1.05
C GLY A 492 -7.87 -22.01 0.22
N ILE A 493 -9.00 -21.85 0.92
CA ILE A 493 -10.32 -21.58 0.32
C ILE A 493 -10.32 -20.24 -0.43
N ILE A 494 -9.72 -19.22 0.17
CA ILE A 494 -9.57 -17.88 -0.41
C ILE A 494 -8.13 -17.40 -0.15
N PRO A 495 -7.21 -17.53 -1.12
CA PRO A 495 -5.83 -17.07 -0.95
C PRO A 495 -5.76 -15.55 -0.80
N LEU A 496 -4.72 -15.06 -0.12
CA LEU A 496 -4.46 -13.63 0.02
C LEU A 496 -4.16 -13.04 -1.35
N ASN A 497 -5.12 -12.33 -1.94
CA ASN A 497 -5.00 -11.80 -3.28
C ASN A 497 -5.45 -10.32 -3.33
N LYS A 498 -4.47 -9.45 -3.59
CA LYS A 498 -4.66 -7.99 -3.76
C LYS A 498 -5.34 -7.64 -5.08
N ASN A 499 -5.06 -8.36 -6.17
CA ASN A 499 -5.65 -8.09 -7.47
C ASN A 499 -7.17 -8.28 -7.44
N LEU A 500 -7.66 -9.31 -6.74
CA LEU A 500 -9.09 -9.58 -6.58
C LEU A 500 -9.75 -8.84 -5.41
N TRP A 501 -8.97 -8.16 -4.57
CA TRP A 501 -9.42 -7.65 -3.28
C TRP A 501 -10.20 -8.72 -2.49
N SER A 502 -9.59 -9.91 -2.43
CA SER A 502 -10.16 -11.10 -1.78
C SER A 502 -10.50 -10.85 -0.31
N VAL A 503 -11.45 -11.64 0.22
CA VAL A 503 -11.92 -11.51 1.61
C VAL A 503 -10.78 -11.72 2.61
N SER A 504 -9.95 -12.75 2.40
CA SER A 504 -8.78 -13.01 3.24
C SER A 504 -7.79 -11.83 3.19
N PHE A 505 -7.55 -11.24 2.02
CA PHE A 505 -6.67 -10.08 1.86
C PHE A 505 -7.18 -8.84 2.61
N ILE A 506 -8.45 -8.46 2.44
CA ILE A 506 -8.99 -7.26 3.12
C ILE A 506 -9.00 -7.45 4.65
N PHE A 507 -9.22 -8.67 5.13
CA PHE A 507 -9.18 -8.98 6.56
C PHE A 507 -7.75 -8.97 7.10
N ALA A 508 -6.78 -9.54 6.39
CA ALA A 508 -5.37 -9.44 6.76
C ALA A 508 -4.91 -7.97 6.81
N ALA A 509 -5.26 -7.17 5.80
CA ALA A 509 -4.92 -5.76 5.75
C ALA A 509 -5.60 -4.96 6.88
N ALA A 510 -6.87 -5.23 7.17
CA ALA A 510 -7.60 -4.59 8.27
C ALA A 510 -7.02 -4.97 9.65
N SER A 511 -6.66 -6.24 9.85
CA SER A 511 -6.01 -6.74 11.07
C SER A 511 -4.73 -5.95 11.36
N LEU A 512 -3.85 -5.85 10.37
CA LEU A 512 -2.62 -5.05 10.48
C LEU A 512 -2.93 -3.56 10.69
N ALA A 513 -3.97 -3.01 10.05
CA ALA A 513 -4.37 -1.62 10.25
C ALA A 513 -4.81 -1.33 11.69
N PHE A 514 -5.52 -2.26 12.34
CA PHE A 514 -5.89 -2.13 13.75
C PHE A 514 -4.65 -2.08 14.66
N PHE A 515 -3.66 -2.93 14.42
CA PHE A 515 -2.40 -2.91 15.18
C PHE A 515 -1.60 -1.64 14.93
N VAL A 516 -1.44 -1.22 13.68
CA VAL A 516 -0.75 0.04 13.34
C VAL A 516 -1.46 1.23 13.98
N LEU A 517 -2.80 1.28 13.93
CA LEU A 517 -3.58 2.32 14.59
C LEU A 517 -3.37 2.31 16.11
N ALA A 518 -3.36 1.13 16.75
CA ALA A 518 -3.09 1.00 18.18
C ALA A 518 -1.68 1.49 18.56
N LEU A 519 -0.66 1.14 17.75
CA LEU A 519 0.72 1.59 17.95
C LEU A 519 0.85 3.10 17.78
N CYS A 520 0.30 3.67 16.70
CA CYS A 520 0.26 5.12 16.47
C CYS A 520 -0.46 5.84 17.62
N TYR A 521 -1.57 5.29 18.10
CA TYR A 521 -2.33 5.85 19.20
C TYR A 521 -1.55 5.85 20.52
N LEU A 522 -0.92 4.73 20.86
CA LEU A 522 -0.08 4.61 22.05
C LEU A 522 1.14 5.52 21.99
N ALA A 523 1.82 5.59 20.84
CA ALA A 523 3.03 6.39 20.68
C ALA A 523 2.73 7.90 20.72
N ILE A 524 1.62 8.34 20.11
CA ILE A 524 1.33 9.76 19.88
C ILE A 524 0.41 10.33 20.94
N ASP A 525 -0.76 9.74 21.15
CA ASP A 525 -1.81 10.36 21.98
C ASP A 525 -1.73 9.92 23.46
N VAL A 526 -1.15 8.75 23.77
CA VAL A 526 -1.04 8.24 25.15
C VAL A 526 0.36 8.49 25.73
N GLY A 527 1.39 7.99 25.06
CA GLY A 527 2.76 8.01 25.54
C GLY A 527 3.50 9.31 25.26
N ASN A 528 3.00 10.17 24.36
CA ASN A 528 3.67 11.39 23.88
C ASN A 528 5.15 11.15 23.47
N ILE A 529 5.48 9.92 23.05
CA ILE A 529 6.84 9.52 22.62
C ILE A 529 7.17 10.22 21.31
N TRP A 530 6.15 10.37 20.46
CA TRP A 530 6.27 10.98 19.15
C TRP A 530 5.09 11.92 18.90
N SER A 531 5.33 13.13 18.42
CA SER A 531 4.25 14.11 18.19
C SER A 531 3.41 13.84 16.93
N GLY A 532 3.68 12.76 16.19
CA GLY A 532 3.08 12.46 14.88
C GLY A 532 3.71 13.25 13.72
N ILE A 533 4.56 14.23 14.02
CA ILE A 533 5.26 15.05 13.02
C ILE A 533 6.42 14.24 12.46
N PRO A 534 6.59 14.18 11.13
CA PRO A 534 5.98 15.12 10.17
C PRO A 534 4.84 14.52 9.33
N PHE A 535 4.49 13.26 9.58
CA PHE A 535 3.39 12.57 8.90
C PHE A 535 2.02 13.22 9.15
N THR A 536 1.79 13.85 10.30
CA THR A 536 0.56 14.63 10.55
C THR A 536 0.32 15.69 9.47
N TRP A 537 1.38 16.37 9.00
CA TRP A 537 1.27 17.41 7.98
C TRP A 537 0.84 16.81 6.64
N ALA A 538 1.42 15.66 6.28
CA ALA A 538 1.04 14.93 5.08
C ALA A 538 -0.41 14.43 5.16
N GLY A 539 -0.82 13.89 6.31
CA GLY A 539 -2.18 13.36 6.51
C GLY A 539 -3.28 14.41 6.43
N MET A 540 -3.00 15.65 6.84
CA MET A 540 -3.95 16.77 6.73
C MET A 540 -4.23 17.18 5.28
N ASN A 541 -3.30 16.91 4.36
CA ASN A 541 -3.35 17.30 2.94
C ASN A 541 -3.26 16.09 1.98
N ALA A 542 -3.66 14.90 2.43
CA ALA A 542 -3.39 13.65 1.72
C ALA A 542 -3.90 13.61 0.27
N ILE A 543 -5.09 14.14 -0.01
CA ILE A 543 -5.64 14.14 -1.37
C ILE A 543 -4.81 15.04 -2.31
N ALA A 544 -4.41 16.22 -1.83
CA ALA A 544 -3.58 17.14 -2.62
C ALA A 544 -2.21 16.53 -2.92
N LEU A 545 -1.61 15.84 -1.96
CA LEU A 545 -0.33 15.15 -2.15
C LEU A 545 -0.46 13.98 -3.13
N TYR A 546 -1.51 13.17 -3.00
CA TYR A 546 -1.78 12.08 -3.95
C TYR A 546 -1.91 12.61 -5.38
N MET A 547 -2.80 13.59 -5.58
CA MET A 547 -3.05 14.14 -6.91
C MET A 547 -1.81 14.82 -7.48
N GLY A 548 -1.11 15.60 -6.67
CA GLY A 548 0.13 16.24 -7.07
C GLY A 548 1.15 15.20 -7.52
N HIS A 549 1.37 14.16 -6.71
CA HIS A 549 2.28 13.07 -7.07
C HIS A 549 1.92 12.42 -8.40
N GLU A 550 0.65 12.04 -8.61
CA GLU A 550 0.23 11.38 -9.84
C GLU A 550 0.33 12.27 -11.09
N ILE A 551 0.11 13.58 -10.95
CA ILE A 551 0.23 14.55 -12.04
C ILE A 551 1.70 14.75 -12.44
N PHE A 552 2.59 14.82 -11.45
CA PHE A 552 4.02 15.05 -11.67
C PHE A 552 4.85 13.76 -11.65
N VAL A 553 4.21 12.60 -11.65
CA VAL A 553 4.89 11.32 -11.78
C VAL A 553 5.71 11.36 -13.06
N CYS A 554 6.94 10.87 -13.02
CA CYS A 554 7.81 10.85 -14.19
C CYS A 554 8.20 12.24 -14.75
N LYS A 555 8.04 13.34 -13.98
CA LYS A 555 8.46 14.69 -14.35
C LYS A 555 9.63 15.18 -13.50
N PHE A 556 10.55 15.92 -14.12
CA PHE A 556 11.59 16.66 -13.39
C PHE A 556 10.92 17.77 -12.54
N PRO A 557 11.33 18.02 -11.28
CA PRO A 557 12.50 17.48 -10.56
C PRO A 557 12.21 16.25 -9.69
N ILE A 558 11.02 15.63 -9.79
CA ILE A 558 10.64 14.47 -8.97
C ILE A 558 11.27 13.18 -9.49
N TYR A 559 11.29 13.02 -10.81
CA TYR A 559 11.82 11.84 -11.49
C TYR A 559 12.72 12.25 -12.66
N TRP A 560 13.80 11.51 -12.87
CA TRP A 560 14.67 11.64 -14.03
C TRP A 560 15.23 10.27 -14.43
N LYS A 561 15.60 10.12 -15.69
CA LYS A 561 16.23 8.88 -16.16
C LYS A 561 17.66 8.83 -15.63
N ILE A 562 18.00 7.76 -14.92
CA ILE A 562 19.34 7.48 -14.38
C ILE A 562 19.80 6.09 -14.84
N GLU A 563 21.09 5.79 -14.70
CA GLU A 563 21.62 4.45 -14.92
C GLU A 563 20.92 3.41 -14.05
N SER A 564 20.68 2.24 -14.63
CA SER A 564 19.86 1.17 -14.07
C SER A 564 20.57 0.42 -12.95
N ASN A 565 20.64 1.04 -11.77
CA ASN A 565 21.14 0.47 -10.52
C ASN A 565 20.11 0.67 -9.40
N HIS A 566 19.94 -0.31 -8.50
CA HIS A 566 19.00 -0.20 -7.36
C HIS A 566 19.25 1.03 -6.48
N VAL A 567 20.51 1.38 -6.22
CA VAL A 567 20.87 2.54 -5.40
C VAL A 567 20.33 3.83 -6.02
N SER A 568 20.55 4.01 -7.33
CA SER A 568 20.10 5.18 -8.08
C SER A 568 18.58 5.30 -8.09
N HIS A 569 17.87 4.20 -8.37
CA HIS A 569 16.41 4.16 -8.34
C HIS A 569 15.85 4.40 -6.92
N TYR A 570 16.48 3.83 -5.89
CA TYR A 570 16.07 4.02 -4.50
C TYR A 570 16.23 5.47 -4.05
N LEU A 571 17.39 6.08 -4.28
CA LEU A 571 17.64 7.47 -3.90
C LEU A 571 16.71 8.44 -4.64
N MET A 572 16.46 8.21 -5.92
CA MET A 572 15.50 9.01 -6.70
C MET A 572 14.07 8.87 -6.15
N ASN A 573 13.62 7.64 -5.87
CA ASN A 573 12.27 7.42 -5.34
C ASN A 573 12.09 7.96 -3.92
N LEU A 574 13.14 7.85 -3.10
CA LEU A 574 13.19 8.46 -1.78
C LEU A 574 13.16 9.99 -1.87
N TRP A 575 13.87 10.58 -2.84
CA TRP A 575 13.78 11.99 -3.14
C TRP A 575 12.36 12.40 -3.56
N GLY A 576 11.72 11.65 -4.46
CA GLY A 576 10.34 11.93 -4.88
C GLY A 576 9.36 11.96 -3.71
N ALA A 577 9.44 10.98 -2.81
CA ALA A 577 8.64 10.97 -1.58
C ALA A 577 8.99 12.14 -0.65
N THR A 578 10.28 12.42 -0.46
CA THR A 578 10.76 13.53 0.39
C THR A 578 10.33 14.89 -0.17
N PHE A 579 10.33 15.06 -1.48
CA PHE A 579 9.89 16.29 -2.15
C PHE A 579 8.41 16.59 -1.85
N TRP A 580 7.53 15.61 -2.02
CA TRP A 580 6.11 15.76 -1.65
C TRP A 580 5.92 15.98 -0.16
N PHE A 581 6.79 15.42 0.65
CA PHE A 581 6.79 15.65 2.08
C PHE A 581 7.18 17.09 2.46
N LEU A 582 8.17 17.67 1.77
CA LEU A 582 8.52 19.10 1.91
C LEU A 582 7.38 20.00 1.44
N ILE A 583 6.66 19.63 0.38
CA ILE A 583 5.44 20.33 -0.05
C ILE A 583 4.38 20.27 1.06
N ALA A 584 4.17 19.12 1.69
CA ALA A 584 3.23 18.98 2.80
C ALA A 584 3.61 19.90 3.98
N ALA A 585 4.90 19.96 4.31
CA ALA A 585 5.41 20.85 5.35
C ALA A 585 5.22 22.34 4.97
N PHE A 586 5.46 22.71 3.71
CA PHE A 586 5.22 24.05 3.20
C PHE A 586 3.73 24.44 3.25
N MET A 587 2.84 23.54 2.80
CA MET A 587 1.39 23.74 2.89
C MET A 587 0.95 23.96 4.33
N HIS A 588 1.47 23.18 5.27
CA HIS A 588 1.19 23.36 6.69
C HIS A 588 1.70 24.70 7.22
N TYR A 589 2.93 25.09 6.87
CA TYR A 589 3.51 26.39 7.26
C TYR A 589 2.69 27.57 6.73
N LYS A 590 2.07 27.43 5.56
CA LYS A 590 1.17 28.43 4.96
C LYS A 590 -0.30 28.26 5.37
N GLU A 591 -0.60 27.35 6.28
CA GLU A 591 -1.96 27.01 6.73
C GLU A 591 -2.93 26.67 5.59
N LEU A 592 -2.39 26.11 4.50
CA LEU A 592 -3.16 25.67 3.34
C LEU A 592 -3.63 24.23 3.56
N TYR A 593 -4.94 24.07 3.74
CA TYR A 593 -5.60 22.77 3.89
C TYR A 593 -6.62 22.57 2.78
N ILE A 594 -6.29 21.67 1.84
CA ILE A 594 -7.19 21.35 0.73
C ILE A 594 -8.12 20.21 1.17
N SER A 595 -9.40 20.54 1.31
CA SER A 595 -10.46 19.57 1.58
C SER A 595 -11.51 19.59 0.47
N ILE A 596 -11.96 18.41 0.06
CA ILE A 596 -13.03 18.20 -0.94
C ILE A 596 -14.34 17.86 -0.24
#